data_AF-A0A7W1V0A1-F1
#
_entry.id   AF-A0A7W1V0A1-F1
#
_cell.length_a   1.000
_cell.length_b   1.000
_cell.length_c   1.000
_cell.angle_alpha   90.00
_cell.angle_beta   90.00
_cell.angle_gamma   90.00
#
_symmetry.space_group_name_H-M   'P 1'
#
loop_
_entity.id
_entity.type
_entity.pdbx_description
1 polymer ?
#
loop_
_entity_poly.entity_id
_entity_poly.type
_entity_poly.pdbx_seq_one_letter_code
_entity_poly.pdbx_strand_id
1 'polypeptide(L)'
;MQNQKTILVAPLNWGLGHATRCIPIIKALQENGFIPLLASDGVALELLKKEFPNLEHLELPSYQIVYAKKAAAFKWKLLLDSPKMLKAIQKEKKVVKELVRNGKIHGIISDNRLGVRSKKVPSVFIT
;
A
#
# COMPACT_ATOMS: atom_id res chain seq x y z
N MET A 1 -13.76 -23.21 12.82
CA MET A 1 -13.04 -21.92 12.92
C MET A 1 -13.26 -21.20 11.60
N GLN A 2 -13.89 -20.02 11.59
CA GLN A 2 -13.97 -19.24 10.35
C GLN A 2 -12.55 -18.86 9.93
N ASN A 3 -12.17 -19.18 8.70
CA ASN A 3 -10.84 -18.90 8.17
C ASN A 3 -10.70 -17.37 8.06
N GLN A 4 -10.02 -16.74 9.02
CA GLN A 4 -9.84 -15.28 9.02
C GLN A 4 -9.13 -14.86 7.74
N LYS A 5 -9.73 -13.92 7.01
CA LYS A 5 -9.20 -13.46 5.72
C LYS A 5 -8.22 -12.30 5.94
N THR A 6 -7.01 -12.47 5.42
CA THR A 6 -6.00 -11.40 5.43
C THR A 6 -6.27 -10.36 4.33
N ILE A 7 -6.29 -9.08 4.67
CA ILE A 7 -6.50 -7.97 3.74
C ILE A 7 -5.25 -7.11 3.68
N LEU A 8 -4.65 -6.96 2.50
CA LEU A 8 -3.51 -6.08 2.29
C LEU A 8 -4.00 -4.63 2.27
N VAL A 9 -3.45 -3.77 3.13
CA VAL A 9 -3.70 -2.32 3.12
C VAL A 9 -2.42 -1.60 2.77
N ALA A 10 -2.42 -0.88 1.63
CA ALA A 10 -1.21 -0.36 1.05
C ALA A 10 -1.23 1.14 0.73
N PRO A 11 -0.95 2.01 1.73
CA PRO A 11 -0.84 3.45 1.51
C PRO A 11 0.42 3.85 0.76
N LEU A 12 0.25 4.86 -0.09
CA LEU A 12 1.33 5.55 -0.78
C LEU A 12 2.11 6.45 0.17
N ASN A 13 3.44 6.41 0.11
CA ASN A 13 4.30 7.28 0.89
C ASN A 13 4.54 8.63 0.19
N TRP A 14 3.49 9.46 0.11
CA TRP A 14 3.54 10.87 -0.33
C TRP A 14 3.29 11.81 0.85
N GLY A 15 3.92 11.52 1.99
CA GLY A 15 3.62 12.14 3.27
C GLY A 15 2.63 11.31 4.10
N LEU A 16 2.33 11.79 5.31
CA LEU A 16 1.60 11.01 6.31
C LEU A 16 0.09 10.90 6.05
N GLY A 17 -0.49 11.80 5.22
CA GLY A 17 -1.94 11.85 4.99
C GLY A 17 -2.54 10.57 4.42
N HIS A 18 -1.81 9.89 3.52
CA HIS A 18 -2.21 8.59 2.98
C HIS A 18 -2.20 7.48 4.04
N ALA A 19 -1.20 7.50 4.94
CA ALA A 19 -1.14 6.53 6.04
C ALA A 19 -2.24 6.78 7.08
N THR A 20 -2.44 8.03 7.49
CA THR A 20 -3.41 8.38 8.55
C THR A 20 -4.85 8.12 8.13
N ARG A 21 -5.23 8.39 6.87
CA ARG A 21 -6.58 8.06 6.38
C ARG A 21 -6.86 6.57 6.28
N CYS A 22 -5.82 5.74 6.20
CA CYS A 22 -5.95 4.28 6.22
C CYS A 22 -6.16 3.72 7.64
N ILE A 23 -5.83 4.46 8.71
CA ILE A 23 -6.02 4.04 10.10
C ILE A 23 -7.47 3.61 10.39
N PRO A 24 -8.51 4.43 10.12
CA PRO A 24 -9.89 4.01 10.38
C PRO A 24 -10.30 2.79 9.54
N ILE A 25 -9.76 2.64 8.32
CA ILE A 25 -10.02 1.47 7.47
C ILE A 25 -9.40 0.22 8.10
N ILE A 26 -8.17 0.31 8.60
CA ILE A 26 -7.47 -0.80 9.28
C ILE A 26 -8.24 -1.21 10.55
N LYS A 27 -8.69 -0.25 11.36
CA LYS A 27 -9.51 -0.52 12.56
C LYS A 27 -10.83 -1.21 12.19
N ALA A 28 -11.54 -0.70 11.19
CA ALA A 28 -12.77 -1.32 10.71
C ALA A 28 -12.56 -2.75 10.20
N LEU A 29 -11.44 -3.05 9.54
CA LEU A 29 -11.10 -4.42 9.13
C LEU A 29 -10.95 -5.35 10.35
N GLN A 30 -10.24 -4.90 11.39
CA GLN A 30 -10.07 -5.68 12.62
C GLN A 30 -11.40 -5.92 13.35
N GLU A 31 -12.25 -4.88 13.45
CA GLU A 31 -13.59 -4.95 14.05
C GLU A 31 -14.51 -5.93 13.32
N ASN A 32 -14.31 -6.11 12.01
CA ASN A 32 -15.04 -7.06 11.18
C ASN A 32 -14.36 -8.44 11.09
N GLY A 33 -13.35 -8.72 11.92
CA GLY A 33 -12.70 -10.03 12.01
C GLY A 33 -11.71 -10.35 10.88
N PHE A 34 -11.30 -9.36 10.09
CA PHE A 34 -10.22 -9.50 9.11
C PHE A 34 -8.85 -9.28 9.75
N ILE A 35 -7.81 -9.81 9.11
CA ILE A 35 -6.41 -9.60 9.52
C ILE A 35 -5.76 -8.61 8.54
N PRO A 36 -5.53 -7.34 8.92
CA PRO A 36 -4.85 -6.42 8.03
C PRO A 36 -3.36 -6.76 7.94
N LEU A 37 -2.84 -6.80 6.71
CA LEU A 37 -1.41 -6.84 6.41
C LEU A 37 -0.99 -5.48 5.88
N LEU A 38 -0.08 -4.81 6.58
CA LEU A 38 0.33 -3.45 6.26
C LEU A 38 1.42 -3.47 5.18
N ALA A 39 1.31 -2.63 4.15
CA ALA A 39 2.31 -2.59 3.09
C ALA A 39 2.57 -1.16 2.58
N SER A 40 3.71 -0.59 2.91
CA SER A 40 4.06 0.77 2.46
C SER A 40 5.58 0.93 2.42
N ASP A 41 6.08 2.14 2.41
CA ASP A 41 7.50 2.46 2.49
C ASP A 41 7.73 3.71 3.35
N GLY A 42 8.97 3.89 3.81
CA GLY A 42 9.41 5.09 4.53
C GLY A 42 8.52 5.50 5.71
N VAL A 43 8.30 6.81 5.86
CA VAL A 43 7.61 7.38 7.02
C VAL A 43 6.14 6.95 7.14
N ALA A 44 5.48 6.61 6.01
CA ALA A 44 4.13 6.09 6.01
C ALA A 44 4.05 4.70 6.67
N LEU A 45 4.99 3.81 6.34
CA LEU A 45 5.07 2.48 6.96
C LEU A 45 5.42 2.58 8.45
N GLU A 46 6.37 3.43 8.80
CA GLU A 46 6.79 3.61 10.21
C GLU A 46 5.67 4.18 11.08
N LEU A 47 4.83 5.07 10.55
CA LEU A 47 3.64 5.54 11.25
C LEU A 47 2.67 4.39 11.52
N LEU A 48 2.38 3.56 10.51
CA LEU A 48 1.46 2.44 10.67
C LEU A 48 1.99 1.38 11.64
N LYS A 49 3.30 1.11 11.63
CA LYS A 49 3.94 0.18 12.59
C LYS A 49 3.81 0.68 14.03
N LYS A 50 3.89 2.00 14.26
CA LYS A 50 3.69 2.59 15.58
C LYS A 50 2.23 2.53 16.03
N GLU A 51 1.29 2.80 15.14
CA GLU A 51 -0.15 2.74 15.45
C GLU A 51 -0.63 1.29 15.65
N PHE A 52 -0.05 0.34 14.91
CA PHE A 52 -0.48 -1.06 14.90
C PHE A 52 0.71 -2.02 15.12
N PRO A 53 1.34 -2.03 16.31
CA PRO A 53 2.56 -2.78 16.57
C PRO A 53 2.39 -4.31 16.45
N ASN A 54 1.15 -4.80 16.57
CA ASN A 54 0.83 -6.23 16.49
C ASN A 54 0.50 -6.71 15.08
N LEU A 55 0.41 -5.80 14.09
CA LEU A 55 0.10 -6.18 12.73
C LEU A 55 1.37 -6.53 11.95
N GLU A 56 1.28 -7.60 11.17
CA GLU A 56 2.33 -7.92 10.21
C GLU A 56 2.43 -6.79 9.17
N HIS A 57 3.66 -6.51 8.75
CA HIS A 57 3.96 -5.48 7.79
C HIS A 57 5.03 -5.93 6.81
N LEU A 58 5.01 -5.36 5.61
CA LEU A 58 6.05 -5.54 4.61
C LEU A 58 6.38 -4.22 3.93
N GLU A 59 7.64 -4.06 3.57
CA GLU A 59 8.06 -2.89 2.82
C GLU A 59 7.83 -3.11 1.32
N LEU A 60 7.18 -2.13 0.68
CA LEU A 60 6.99 -2.10 -0.75
C LEU A 60 8.08 -1.24 -1.41
N PRO A 61 8.35 -1.43 -2.72
CA PRO A 61 9.23 -0.54 -3.46
C PRO A 61 8.79 0.91 -3.29
N SER A 62 9.73 1.77 -2.89
CA SER A 62 9.49 3.20 -2.80
C SER A 62 9.37 3.79 -4.20
N TYR A 63 8.41 4.70 -4.37
CA TYR A 63 8.35 5.54 -5.58
C TYR A 63 9.37 6.68 -5.52
N GLN A 64 10.08 6.88 -4.39
CA GLN A 64 11.05 7.97 -4.15
C GLN A 64 10.51 9.36 -4.48
N ILE A 65 9.23 9.61 -4.20
CA ILE A 65 8.58 10.85 -4.61
C ILE A 65 8.88 11.92 -3.57
N VAL A 66 9.89 12.73 -3.89
CA VAL A 66 10.24 13.92 -3.13
C VAL A 66 9.30 15.04 -3.55
N TYR A 67 8.44 15.49 -2.62
CA TYR A 67 7.55 16.63 -2.79
C TYR A 67 8.30 17.81 -3.41
N ALA A 68 7.90 18.22 -4.61
CA ALA A 68 8.43 19.42 -5.23
C ALA A 68 7.77 20.63 -4.58
N LYS A 69 8.55 21.56 -4.03
CA LYS A 69 8.06 22.81 -3.41
C LYS A 69 7.27 23.73 -4.37
N LYS A 70 7.21 23.42 -5.68
CA LYS A 70 6.48 24.20 -6.71
C LYS A 70 5.66 23.27 -7.61
N ALA A 71 4.35 23.52 -7.73
CA ALA A 71 3.38 22.70 -8.47
C ALA A 71 3.69 22.54 -9.97
N ALA A 72 4.29 23.55 -10.62
CA ALA A 72 4.67 23.47 -12.04
C ALA A 72 5.86 22.52 -12.31
N ALA A 73 6.78 22.39 -11.35
CA ALA A 73 7.91 21.46 -11.43
C ALA A 73 7.51 20.00 -11.12
N PHE A 74 6.35 19.81 -10.47
CA PHE A 74 5.83 18.50 -10.09
C PHE A 74 5.45 17.64 -11.30
N LYS A 75 4.82 18.23 -12.33
CA LYS A 75 4.41 17.52 -13.55
C LYS A 75 5.62 17.03 -14.38
N TRP A 76 6.63 17.89 -14.56
CA TRP A 76 7.86 17.52 -15.26
C TRP A 76 8.67 16.46 -14.51
N LYS A 77 8.76 16.57 -13.18
CA LYS A 77 9.43 15.58 -12.34
C LYS A 77 8.71 14.24 -12.34
N LEU A 78 7.38 14.20 -12.35
CA LEU A 78 6.59 12.97 -12.51
C LEU A 78 6.86 12.28 -13.86
N LEU A 79 6.98 13.05 -14.95
CA LEU A 79 7.29 12.53 -16.28
C LEU A 79 8.73 12.00 -16.39
N LEU A 80 9.71 12.69 -15.78
CA LEU A 80 11.12 12.28 -15.73
C LEU A 80 11.37 11.09 -14.79
N ASP A 81 10.64 10.99 -13.68
CA ASP A 81 10.69 9.84 -12.75
C ASP A 81 9.87 8.63 -13.24
N SER A 82 9.22 8.74 -14.41
CA SER A 82 8.38 7.68 -14.97
C SER A 82 9.06 6.31 -15.12
N PRO A 83 10.37 6.17 -15.48
CA PRO A 83 10.98 4.85 -15.56
C PRO A 83 11.16 4.20 -14.19
N LYS A 84 11.46 4.98 -13.15
CA LYS A 84 11.58 4.49 -11.77
C LYS A 84 10.23 4.10 -11.21
N MET A 85 9.22 4.93 -11.43
CA MET A 85 7.84 4.64 -11.04
C MET A 85 7.31 3.38 -11.72
N LEU A 86 7.53 3.22 -13.04
CA LEU A 86 7.16 2.01 -13.77
C LEU A 86 7.88 0.77 -13.23
N LYS A 87 9.18 0.87 -12.93
CA LYS A 87 9.94 -0.23 -12.29
C LYS A 87 9.37 -0.58 -10.91
N ALA A 88 9.01 0.42 -10.11
CA ALA A 88 8.38 0.20 -8.80
C ALA A 88 7.02 -0.49 -8.95
N ILE A 89 6.17 -0.04 -9.88
CA ILE A 89 4.88 -0.66 -10.21
C ILE A 89 5.06 -2.13 -10.63
N GLN A 90 6.07 -2.44 -11.43
CA GLN A 90 6.36 -3.83 -11.81
C GLN A 90 6.78 -4.69 -10.61
N LYS A 91 7.58 -4.13 -9.69
CA LYS A 91 7.99 -4.84 -8.47
C LYS A 91 6.81 -5.05 -7.52
N GLU A 92 5.95 -4.05 -7.31
CA GLU A 92 4.71 -4.21 -6.54
C GLU A 92 3.83 -5.33 -7.09
N LYS A 93 3.63 -5.39 -8.41
CA LYS A 93 2.85 -6.45 -9.06
C LYS A 93 3.44 -7.83 -8.77
N LYS A 94 4.78 -7.97 -8.72
CA LYS A 94 5.44 -9.24 -8.38
C LYS A 94 5.16 -9.63 -6.92
N VAL A 95 5.35 -8.70 -5.99
CA VAL A 95 5.06 -8.91 -4.56
C VAL A 95 3.60 -9.32 -4.36
N VAL A 96 2.64 -8.57 -4.91
CA VAL A 96 1.22 -8.89 -4.78
C VAL A 96 0.87 -10.23 -5.41
N LYS A 97 1.41 -10.54 -6.59
CA LYS A 97 1.18 -11.84 -7.25
C LYS A 97 1.66 -12.99 -6.37
N GLU A 98 2.79 -12.83 -5.70
CA GLU A 98 3.34 -13.84 -4.80
C GLU A 98 2.50 -13.98 -3.52
N LEU A 99 2.13 -12.87 -2.87
CA LEU A 99 1.25 -12.90 -1.68
C LEU A 99 -0.08 -13.60 -1.98
N VAL A 100 -0.69 -13.29 -3.12
CA VAL A 100 -1.94 -13.95 -3.55
C VAL A 100 -1.70 -15.43 -3.87
N ARG A 101 -0.63 -15.76 -4.61
CA ARG A 101 -0.32 -17.15 -4.97
C ARG A 101 -0.09 -18.02 -3.74
N ASN A 102 0.55 -17.47 -2.71
CA ASN A 102 0.87 -18.20 -1.48
C ASN A 102 -0.30 -18.22 -0.49
N GLY A 103 -1.48 -17.71 -0.87
CA GLY A 103 -2.66 -17.65 0.01
C GLY A 103 -2.50 -16.68 1.19
N LYS A 104 -1.48 -15.82 1.18
CA LYS A 104 -1.19 -14.90 2.29
C LYS A 104 -2.18 -13.75 2.37
N ILE A 105 -2.74 -13.33 1.23
CA ILE A 105 -3.76 -12.27 1.17
C ILE A 105 -4.99 -12.70 0.37
N HIS A 106 -6.15 -12.24 0.83
CA HIS A 106 -7.49 -12.60 0.34
C HIS A 106 -8.27 -11.39 -0.18
N GLY A 107 -7.75 -10.18 0.02
CA GLY A 107 -8.28 -8.92 -0.49
C GLY A 107 -7.21 -7.83 -0.43
N ILE A 108 -7.43 -6.75 -1.19
CA ILE A 108 -6.48 -5.65 -1.35
C ILE A 108 -7.21 -4.30 -1.25
N ILE A 109 -6.68 -3.40 -0.45
CA ILE A 109 -7.02 -1.97 -0.42
C ILE A 109 -5.74 -1.22 -0.79
N SER A 110 -5.70 -0.70 -2.02
CA SER A 110 -4.59 0.09 -2.53
C SER A 110 -4.92 1.56 -2.44
N ASP A 111 -4.12 2.32 -1.68
CA ASP A 111 -4.21 3.76 -1.67
C ASP A 111 -3.14 4.32 -2.62
N ASN A 112 -3.61 4.73 -3.80
CA ASN A 112 -2.82 5.37 -4.86
C ASN A 112 -1.55 4.60 -5.32
N ARG A 113 -1.47 3.28 -5.08
CA ARG A 113 -0.38 2.39 -5.54
C ARG A 113 -0.82 1.52 -6.72
N LEU A 114 -0.44 1.92 -7.94
CA LEU A 114 -0.95 1.34 -9.19
C LEU A 114 -0.54 -0.13 -9.42
N GLY A 115 0.57 -0.58 -8.83
CA GLY A 115 1.01 -1.97 -8.91
C GLY A 115 0.39 -2.87 -7.85
N VAL A 116 -0.25 -2.31 -6.83
CA VAL A 116 -0.88 -3.07 -5.73
C VAL A 116 -2.30 -3.47 -6.11
N ARG A 117 -2.44 -4.50 -6.95
CA ARG A 117 -3.75 -5.02 -7.36
C ARG A 117 -3.66 -6.45 -7.88
N SER A 118 -4.76 -7.19 -7.83
CA SER A 118 -4.86 -8.53 -8.38
C SER A 118 -6.25 -8.78 -8.99
N LYS A 119 -6.31 -9.57 -10.07
CA LYS A 119 -7.58 -10.06 -10.63
C LYS A 119 -8.12 -11.29 -9.91
N LYS A 120 -7.31 -11.93 -9.05
CA LYS A 120 -7.65 -13.19 -8.38
C LYS A 120 -8.30 -13.01 -7.01
N VAL A 121 -8.20 -11.82 -6.44
CA VAL A 121 -8.80 -11.45 -5.15
C VAL A 121 -9.47 -10.09 -5.28
N PRO A 122 -10.53 -9.79 -4.50
CA PRO A 122 -11.13 -8.47 -4.45
C PRO A 122 -10.07 -7.39 -4.24
N SER A 123 -10.07 -6.36 -5.08
CA SER A 123 -9.10 -5.28 -5.04
C SER A 123 -9.84 -3.95 -5.17
N VAL A 124 -9.67 -3.08 -4.18
CA VAL A 124 -10.22 -1.72 -4.16
C VAL A 124 -9.08 -0.72 -4.27
N PHE A 125 -9.29 0.31 -5.08
CA PHE A 125 -8.38 1.44 -5.21
C PHE A 125 -9.01 2.67 -4.58
N ILE A 126 -8.30 3.33 -3.67
CA ILE A 126 -8.75 4.54 -2.99
C ILE A 126 -7.78 5.68 -3.29
N THR A 127 -8.29 6.90 -3.41
CA THR A 127 -7.52 8.12 -3.65
C THR A 127 -8.05 9.28 -2.85
#